data_AF-A0A7C7UMP9-F1
#
_entry.id   AF-A0A7C7UMP9-F1
#
_cell.length_a   1.000
_cell.length_b   1.000
_cell.length_c   1.000
_cell.angle_alpha   90.00
_cell.angle_beta   90.00
_cell.angle_gamma   90.00
#
_symmetry.space_group_name_H-M   'P 1'
#
loop_
_entity.id
_entity.type
_entity.pdbx_description
1 polymer ?
#
loop_
_entity_poly.entity_id
_entity_poly.type
_entity_poly.pdbx_seq_one_letter_code
_entity_poly.pdbx_strand_id
1 'polypeptide(L)'
;MNPYLKKKTINGWPLFWLISAPLSIVMIVAITNTDLSTGKGISSLIQLSVRCARPWLYMAFLASSAHSLFSSDFTAWILRNRKYLGLCFAVGMAWQATFIIWMVVAYTDYYANHVFVLRDLIEGLLGYIVLVPMALTTFKFGRRLITRKQWRLLHKAGIYYLWAYAFSVYWWEIFYYRDPVFLDYAFYWAGLWAWGLRAAAWTKARRNSIGKSSAGAPLHRFAGPLGLAVASVGIGAASFGSAWVQPSQEILYGYALTRIPEALFPYWPFEPFLPLLVIGVGCLLIGNADDWKNRTNASRV
;
A
#
# COMPACT_ATOMS: atom_id res chain seq x y z
N MET A 1 10.06 -8.00 -26.14
CA MET A 1 8.67 -7.51 -26.04
C MET A 1 7.68 -8.58 -26.45
N ASN A 2 7.26 -9.37 -25.47
CA ASN A 2 6.34 -10.50 -25.59
C ASN A 2 5.03 -10.07 -26.33
N PRO A 3 4.70 -10.70 -27.47
CA PRO A 3 3.56 -10.30 -28.31
C PRO A 3 2.21 -10.48 -27.60
N TYR A 4 2.10 -11.43 -26.66
CA TYR A 4 0.87 -11.65 -25.89
C TYR A 4 0.51 -10.42 -25.05
N LEU A 5 1.49 -9.79 -24.40
CA LEU A 5 1.29 -8.60 -23.57
C LEU A 5 0.89 -7.34 -24.37
N LYS A 6 0.96 -7.36 -25.70
CA LYS A 6 0.48 -6.27 -26.56
C LYS A 6 -0.97 -6.44 -27.02
N LYS A 7 -1.60 -7.61 -26.79
CA LYS A 7 -3.00 -7.84 -27.20
C LYS A 7 -3.92 -6.80 -26.59
N LYS A 8 -4.81 -6.24 -27.42
CA LYS A 8 -5.76 -5.19 -27.01
C LYS A 8 -6.68 -5.63 -25.87
N THR A 9 -6.99 -6.93 -25.79
CA THR A 9 -7.88 -7.53 -24.78
C THR A 9 -7.35 -7.41 -23.35
N ILE A 10 -6.03 -7.43 -23.16
CA ILE A 10 -5.38 -7.30 -21.84
C ILE A 10 -4.72 -5.94 -21.66
N ASN A 11 -5.20 -4.91 -22.35
CA ASN A 11 -4.73 -3.54 -22.19
C ASN A 11 -5.91 -2.56 -22.22
N GLY A 12 -5.78 -1.43 -21.56
CA GLY A 12 -6.77 -0.37 -21.69
C GLY A 12 -8.12 -0.68 -21.03
N TRP A 13 -9.19 -0.19 -21.65
CA TRP A 13 -10.57 -0.48 -21.23
C TRP A 13 -10.97 -1.96 -21.28
N PRO A 14 -10.56 -2.76 -22.29
CA PRO A 14 -10.79 -4.20 -22.25
C PRO A 14 -10.24 -4.88 -21.00
N LEU A 15 -9.03 -4.52 -20.56
CA LEU A 15 -8.46 -5.04 -19.31
C LEU A 15 -9.29 -4.63 -18.09
N PHE A 16 -9.74 -3.37 -18.05
CA PHE A 16 -10.59 -2.89 -16.97
C PHE A 16 -11.83 -3.78 -16.84
N TRP A 17 -12.56 -4.02 -17.92
CA TRP A 17 -13.75 -4.87 -17.91
C TRP A 17 -13.44 -6.34 -17.61
N LEU A 18 -12.33 -6.85 -18.13
CA LEU A 18 -11.86 -8.21 -17.85
C LEU A 18 -11.64 -8.47 -16.35
N ILE A 19 -11.34 -7.42 -15.58
CA ILE A 19 -11.14 -7.51 -14.13
C ILE A 19 -12.39 -7.10 -13.36
N SER A 20 -12.98 -5.95 -13.69
CA SER A 20 -14.07 -5.35 -12.92
C SER A 20 -15.40 -6.12 -13.05
N ALA A 21 -15.65 -6.75 -14.21
CA ALA A 21 -16.87 -7.54 -14.40
C ALA A 21 -16.83 -8.83 -13.58
N PRO A 22 -15.78 -9.69 -13.63
CA PRO A 22 -15.68 -10.82 -12.72
C PRO A 22 -15.71 -10.43 -11.25
N LEU A 23 -15.02 -9.35 -10.86
CA LEU A 23 -15.09 -8.82 -9.49
C LEU A 23 -16.54 -8.53 -9.08
N SER A 24 -17.29 -7.84 -9.93
CA SER A 24 -18.70 -7.51 -9.66
C SER A 24 -19.61 -8.75 -9.66
N ILE A 25 -19.35 -9.73 -10.53
CA ILE A 25 -20.06 -11.02 -10.53
C ILE A 25 -19.84 -11.73 -9.19
N VAL A 26 -18.60 -11.77 -8.68
CA VAL A 26 -18.30 -12.35 -7.37
C VAL A 26 -19.10 -11.64 -6.27
N MET A 27 -19.23 -10.31 -6.31
CA MET A 27 -20.07 -9.58 -5.33
C MET A 27 -21.54 -9.99 -5.44
N ILE A 28 -22.09 -10.08 -6.65
CA ILE A 28 -23.49 -10.47 -6.88
C ILE A 28 -23.74 -11.90 -6.39
N VAL A 29 -22.86 -12.83 -6.71
CA VAL A 29 -22.95 -14.22 -6.22
C VAL A 29 -22.82 -14.26 -4.69
N ALA A 30 -21.94 -13.46 -4.09
CA ALA A 30 -21.82 -13.42 -2.64
C ALA A 30 -23.10 -12.91 -1.97
N ILE A 31 -23.75 -11.89 -2.56
CA ILE A 31 -25.05 -11.37 -2.09
C ILE A 31 -26.10 -12.49 -2.06
N THR A 32 -26.18 -13.35 -3.08
CA THR A 32 -27.17 -14.43 -3.13
C THR A 32 -26.87 -15.59 -2.16
N ASN A 33 -25.63 -15.71 -1.69
CA ASN A 33 -25.18 -16.79 -0.81
C ASN A 33 -24.98 -16.36 0.65
N THR A 34 -25.26 -15.10 0.97
CA THR A 34 -25.10 -14.54 2.31
C THR A 34 -26.46 -14.25 2.91
N ASP A 35 -26.62 -14.45 4.21
CA ASP A 35 -27.83 -14.05 4.91
C ASP A 35 -27.88 -12.51 5.06
N LEU A 36 -28.58 -11.87 4.12
CA LEU A 36 -28.75 -10.42 4.04
C LEU A 36 -29.69 -9.86 5.10
N SER A 37 -30.38 -10.71 5.87
CA SER A 37 -31.26 -10.31 6.98
C SER A 37 -30.49 -9.99 8.28
N THR A 38 -29.16 -10.19 8.26
CA THR A 38 -28.30 -9.97 9.42
C THR A 38 -27.19 -8.97 9.13
N GLY A 39 -26.83 -8.17 10.13
CA GLY A 39 -25.65 -7.28 10.03
C GLY A 39 -24.35 -8.06 9.81
N LYS A 40 -24.22 -9.26 10.40
CA LYS A 40 -23.05 -10.14 10.17
C LYS A 40 -22.88 -10.50 8.70
N GLY A 41 -23.98 -10.81 8.01
CA GLY A 41 -23.98 -11.06 6.57
C GLY A 41 -23.41 -9.88 5.78
N ILE A 42 -23.92 -8.68 6.01
CA ILE A 42 -23.44 -7.46 5.34
C ILE A 42 -21.97 -7.18 5.66
N SER A 43 -21.52 -7.41 6.90
CA SER A 43 -20.10 -7.26 7.29
C SER A 43 -19.19 -8.17 6.48
N SER A 44 -19.62 -9.41 6.22
CA SER A 44 -18.83 -10.36 5.41
C SER A 44 -18.67 -9.89 3.95
N LEU A 45 -19.70 -9.24 3.38
CA LEU A 45 -19.65 -8.65 2.04
C LEU A 45 -18.69 -7.45 1.98
N ILE A 46 -18.66 -6.62 3.04
CA ILE A 46 -17.65 -5.55 3.19
C ILE A 46 -16.25 -6.17 3.14
N GLN A 47 -15.96 -7.17 3.96
CA GLN A 47 -14.63 -7.80 3.99
C GLN A 47 -14.25 -8.42 2.65
N LEU A 48 -15.18 -9.12 1.99
CA LEU A 48 -14.97 -9.74 0.69
C LEU A 48 -14.63 -8.70 -0.39
N SER A 49 -15.39 -7.61 -0.47
CA SER A 49 -15.14 -6.54 -1.44
C SER A 49 -13.74 -5.92 -1.30
N VAL A 50 -13.28 -5.70 -0.06
CA VAL A 50 -11.92 -5.19 0.22
C VAL A 50 -10.86 -6.22 -0.17
N ARG A 51 -11.06 -7.52 0.16
CA ARG A 51 -10.14 -8.61 -0.25
C ARG A 51 -10.01 -8.69 -1.77
N CYS A 52 -11.10 -8.52 -2.52
CA CYS A 52 -11.07 -8.49 -3.98
C CYS A 52 -10.42 -7.21 -4.56
N ALA A 53 -10.50 -6.08 -3.85
CA ALA A 53 -9.96 -4.79 -4.31
C ALA A 53 -8.44 -4.67 -4.14
N ARG A 54 -7.91 -5.14 -3.00
CA ARG A 54 -6.51 -4.91 -2.58
C ARG A 54 -5.41 -5.35 -3.57
N PRO A 55 -5.51 -6.49 -4.29
CA PRO A 55 -4.50 -6.87 -5.29
C PRO A 55 -4.24 -5.76 -6.32
N TRP A 56 -5.31 -5.07 -6.75
CA TRP A 56 -5.25 -4.05 -7.79
C TRP A 56 -4.58 -2.76 -7.31
N LEU A 57 -4.81 -2.41 -6.03
CA LEU A 57 -4.10 -1.32 -5.37
C LEU A 57 -2.60 -1.59 -5.32
N TYR A 58 -2.18 -2.77 -4.86
CA TYR A 58 -0.76 -3.13 -4.75
C TYR A 58 -0.06 -3.15 -6.10
N MET A 59 -0.70 -3.71 -7.14
CA MET A 59 -0.15 -3.66 -8.51
C MET A 59 -0.02 -2.23 -9.02
N ALA A 60 -1.04 -1.38 -8.82
CA ALA A 60 -0.98 0.02 -9.21
C ALA A 60 0.07 0.81 -8.42
N PHE A 61 0.30 0.43 -7.16
CA PHE A 61 1.31 1.02 -6.29
C PHE A 61 2.71 0.61 -6.72
N LEU A 62 3.03 -0.66 -6.93
CA LEU A 62 4.39 -1.10 -7.28
C LEU A 62 4.79 -0.83 -8.75
N ALA A 63 3.83 -0.48 -9.61
CA ALA A 63 4.03 -0.40 -11.07
C ALA A 63 5.30 0.34 -11.51
N SER A 64 5.53 1.56 -11.01
CA SER A 64 6.67 2.39 -11.43
C SER A 64 8.01 1.90 -10.88
N SER A 65 8.03 1.43 -9.63
CA SER A 65 9.24 0.94 -8.99
C SER A 65 9.67 -0.40 -9.58
N ALA A 66 8.74 -1.32 -9.80
CA ALA A 66 9.01 -2.60 -10.43
C ALA A 66 9.61 -2.41 -11.83
N HIS A 67 9.05 -1.51 -12.65
CA HIS A 67 9.60 -1.25 -13.97
C HIS A 67 10.98 -0.59 -13.93
N SER A 68 11.22 0.33 -13.00
CA SER A 68 12.53 0.97 -12.82
C SER A 68 13.64 0.00 -12.36
N LEU A 69 13.28 -1.04 -11.62
CA LEU A 69 14.21 -2.05 -11.12
C LEU A 69 14.52 -3.12 -12.16
N PHE A 70 13.50 -3.71 -12.77
CA PHE A 70 13.64 -4.91 -13.60
C PHE A 70 13.53 -4.67 -15.12
N SER A 71 12.95 -3.56 -15.56
CA SER A 71 12.78 -3.19 -16.98
C SER A 71 12.22 -4.31 -17.90
N SER A 72 11.44 -5.24 -17.36
CA SER A 72 10.91 -6.39 -18.10
C SER A 72 9.60 -6.09 -18.84
N ASP A 73 9.23 -6.92 -19.81
CA ASP A 73 7.97 -6.80 -20.56
C ASP A 73 6.73 -6.81 -19.64
N PHE A 74 6.77 -7.63 -18.58
CA PHE A 74 5.68 -7.73 -17.60
C PHE A 74 5.57 -6.45 -16.75
N THR A 75 6.69 -5.93 -16.24
CA THR A 75 6.68 -4.68 -15.45
C THR A 75 6.28 -3.47 -16.30
N ALA A 76 6.67 -3.45 -17.58
CA ALA A 76 6.21 -2.46 -18.54
C ALA A 76 4.69 -2.55 -18.78
N TRP A 77 4.14 -3.76 -18.86
CA TRP A 77 2.70 -4.01 -18.99
C TRP A 77 1.92 -3.50 -17.77
N ILE A 78 2.41 -3.78 -16.55
CA ILE A 78 1.80 -3.25 -15.31
C ILE A 78 1.83 -1.71 -15.34
N LEU A 79 2.98 -1.11 -15.66
CA LEU A 79 3.11 0.35 -15.69
C LEU A 79 2.17 1.00 -16.72
N ARG A 80 2.06 0.43 -17.92
CA ARG A 80 1.14 0.91 -18.96
C ARG A 80 -0.33 0.83 -18.52
N ASN A 81 -0.70 -0.22 -17.79
CA ASN A 81 -2.06 -0.45 -17.32
C ASN A 81 -2.36 0.08 -15.92
N ARG A 82 -1.39 0.73 -15.25
CA ARG A 82 -1.50 1.25 -13.88
C ARG A 82 -2.80 2.01 -13.61
N LYS A 83 -3.23 2.84 -14.58
CA LYS A 83 -4.50 3.57 -14.51
C LYS A 83 -5.69 2.62 -14.35
N TYR A 84 -5.78 1.59 -15.17
CA TYR A 84 -6.91 0.67 -15.21
C TYR A 84 -6.91 -0.24 -13.99
N LEU A 85 -5.73 -0.69 -13.53
CA LEU A 85 -5.59 -1.42 -12.26
C LEU A 85 -6.09 -0.58 -11.08
N GLY A 86 -5.73 0.71 -11.02
CA GLY A 86 -6.26 1.63 -10.00
C GLY A 86 -7.78 1.86 -10.10
N LEU A 87 -8.36 1.84 -11.30
CA LEU A 87 -9.81 1.90 -11.47
C LEU A 87 -10.51 0.59 -11.05
N CYS A 88 -9.90 -0.57 -11.27
CA CYS A 88 -10.42 -1.85 -10.75
C CYS A 88 -10.44 -1.88 -9.22
N PHE A 89 -9.40 -1.33 -8.57
CA PHE A 89 -9.43 -1.08 -7.13
C PHE A 89 -10.62 -0.19 -6.74
N ALA A 90 -10.82 0.93 -7.44
CA ALA A 90 -11.94 1.84 -7.16
C ALA A 90 -13.32 1.17 -7.31
N VAL A 91 -13.51 0.25 -8.27
CA VAL A 91 -14.75 -0.53 -8.39
C VAL A 91 -14.98 -1.44 -7.18
N GLY A 92 -13.95 -2.14 -6.71
CA GLY A 92 -14.06 -2.97 -5.50
C GLY A 92 -14.40 -2.15 -4.26
N MET A 93 -13.81 -0.96 -4.12
CA MET A 93 -14.14 -0.03 -3.04
C MET A 93 -15.53 0.59 -3.20
N ALA A 94 -16.04 0.74 -4.42
CA ALA A 94 -17.43 1.19 -4.63
C ALA A 94 -18.43 0.15 -4.11
N TRP A 95 -18.19 -1.14 -4.38
CA TRP A 95 -18.97 -2.22 -3.77
C TRP A 95 -18.90 -2.20 -2.24
N GLN A 96 -17.70 -2.02 -1.68
CA GLN A 96 -17.52 -1.87 -0.24
C GLN A 96 -18.37 -0.71 0.31
N ALA A 97 -18.30 0.47 -0.33
CA ALA A 97 -19.07 1.64 0.08
C ALA A 97 -20.58 1.36 0.07
N THR A 98 -21.09 0.67 -0.95
CA THR A 98 -22.49 0.24 -1.01
C THR A 98 -22.86 -0.63 0.18
N PHE A 99 -22.04 -1.61 0.56
CA PHE A 99 -22.31 -2.47 1.70
C PHE A 99 -22.18 -1.74 3.05
N ILE A 100 -21.26 -0.78 3.17
CA ILE A 100 -21.16 0.10 4.35
C ILE A 100 -22.43 0.94 4.49
N ILE A 101 -22.89 1.58 3.41
CA ILE A 101 -24.13 2.38 3.44
C ILE A 101 -25.32 1.49 3.81
N TRP A 102 -25.39 0.28 3.25
CA TRP A 102 -26.43 -0.69 3.61
C TRP A 102 -26.38 -1.05 5.10
N MET A 103 -25.19 -1.37 5.65
CA MET A 103 -25.01 -1.65 7.07
C MET A 103 -25.51 -0.48 7.94
N VAL A 104 -25.12 0.75 7.61
CA VAL A 104 -25.46 1.93 8.42
C VAL A 104 -26.96 2.26 8.36
N VAL A 105 -27.62 2.04 7.21
CA VAL A 105 -29.04 2.39 7.04
C VAL A 105 -29.98 1.30 7.56
N ALA A 106 -29.67 0.02 7.31
CA ALA A 106 -30.57 -1.08 7.61
C ALA A 106 -30.25 -1.79 8.94
N TYR A 107 -29.03 -1.65 9.45
CA TYR A 107 -28.54 -2.38 10.62
C TYR A 107 -27.86 -1.46 11.63
N THR A 108 -28.41 -0.26 11.86
CA THR A 108 -27.85 0.78 12.73
C THR A 108 -27.49 0.27 14.11
N ASP A 109 -28.38 -0.51 14.75
CA ASP A 109 -28.12 -1.06 16.09
C ASP A 109 -26.96 -2.05 16.10
N TYR A 110 -26.90 -2.93 15.08
CA TYR A 110 -25.78 -3.85 14.93
C TYR A 110 -24.48 -3.08 14.65
N TYR A 111 -24.54 -2.07 13.78
CA TYR A 111 -23.42 -1.21 13.46
C TYR A 111 -22.89 -0.50 14.72
N ALA A 112 -23.76 0.17 15.48
CA ALA A 112 -23.38 0.90 16.68
C ALA A 112 -22.77 0.01 17.77
N ASN A 113 -23.27 -1.23 17.93
CA ASN A 113 -22.84 -2.11 19.01
C ASN A 113 -21.67 -3.04 18.65
N HIS A 114 -21.47 -3.39 17.36
CA HIS A 114 -20.53 -4.44 16.96
C HIS A 114 -19.51 -4.04 15.89
N VAL A 115 -19.75 -2.96 15.15
CA VAL A 115 -18.90 -2.54 14.02
C VAL A 115 -18.30 -1.16 14.23
N PHE A 116 -19.00 -0.28 14.93
CA PHE A 116 -18.61 1.09 15.11
C PHE A 116 -17.39 1.18 16.03
N VAL A 117 -16.26 1.49 15.40
CA VAL A 117 -15.07 2.00 16.07
C VAL A 117 -14.79 3.36 15.46
N LEU A 118 -14.80 4.41 16.28
CA LEU A 118 -14.65 5.80 15.78
C LEU A 118 -13.39 5.98 14.94
N ARG A 119 -12.30 5.32 15.33
CA ARG A 119 -11.03 5.32 14.59
C ARG A 119 -11.19 4.73 13.19
N ASP A 120 -11.76 3.54 13.08
CA ASP A 120 -11.99 2.84 11.81
C ASP A 120 -12.92 3.64 10.89
N LEU A 121 -13.93 4.33 11.45
CA LEU A 121 -14.80 5.22 10.69
C LEU A 121 -14.04 6.43 10.13
N ILE A 122 -13.21 7.07 10.95
CA ILE A 122 -12.37 8.20 10.52
C ILE A 122 -11.43 7.74 9.40
N GLU A 123 -10.77 6.58 9.55
CA GLU A 123 -9.91 6.03 8.51
C GLU A 123 -10.66 5.75 7.21
N GLY A 124 -11.81 5.08 7.30
CA GLY A 124 -12.62 4.72 6.15
C GLY A 124 -13.08 5.96 5.37
N LEU A 125 -13.56 6.99 6.07
CA LEU A 125 -13.98 8.27 5.47
C LEU A 125 -12.81 8.97 4.77
N LEU A 126 -11.64 9.05 5.42
CA LEU A 126 -10.45 9.64 4.80
C LEU A 126 -10.00 8.88 3.56
N GLY A 127 -10.10 7.54 3.57
CA GLY A 127 -9.90 6.69 2.39
C GLY A 127 -10.75 7.12 1.19
N TYR A 128 -12.04 7.34 1.39
CA TYR A 128 -12.95 7.77 0.32
C TYR A 128 -12.73 9.22 -0.12
N ILE A 129 -12.42 10.13 0.82
CA ILE A 129 -12.07 11.53 0.51
C ILE A 129 -10.83 11.60 -0.40
N VAL A 130 -9.91 10.65 -0.28
CA VAL A 130 -8.73 10.54 -1.17
C VAL A 130 -9.07 9.81 -2.48
N LEU A 131 -9.75 8.67 -2.38
CA LEU A 131 -10.01 7.78 -3.52
C LEU A 131 -10.95 8.40 -4.56
N VAL A 132 -12.03 9.06 -4.14
CA VAL A 132 -13.03 9.62 -5.05
C VAL A 132 -12.41 10.70 -5.95
N PRO A 133 -11.70 11.71 -5.44
CA PRO A 133 -10.98 12.67 -6.28
C PRO A 133 -9.94 12.01 -7.19
N MET A 134 -9.21 11.00 -6.73
CA MET A 134 -8.27 10.25 -7.58
C MET A 134 -8.97 9.57 -8.76
N ALA A 135 -10.13 8.95 -8.51
CA ALA A 135 -10.94 8.31 -9.55
C ALA A 135 -11.51 9.35 -10.54
N LEU A 136 -12.10 10.45 -10.06
CA LEU A 136 -12.66 11.50 -10.92
C LEU A 136 -11.58 12.17 -11.79
N THR A 137 -10.44 12.50 -11.19
CA THR A 137 -9.32 13.18 -11.89
C THR A 137 -8.49 12.25 -12.79
N THR A 138 -8.86 10.96 -12.84
CA THR A 138 -8.34 10.01 -13.84
C THR A 138 -8.98 10.23 -15.21
N PHE A 139 -10.19 10.80 -15.26
CA PHE A 139 -10.90 11.15 -16.48
C PHE A 139 -10.59 12.59 -16.93
N LYS A 140 -10.83 12.88 -18.21
CA LYS A 140 -10.56 14.21 -18.78
C LYS A 140 -11.35 15.31 -18.08
N PHE A 141 -12.61 15.06 -17.71
CA PHE A 141 -13.46 16.06 -17.05
C PHE A 141 -12.87 16.47 -15.69
N GLY A 142 -12.58 15.52 -14.80
CA GLY A 142 -12.05 15.82 -13.47
C GLY A 142 -10.62 16.36 -13.53
N ARG A 143 -9.80 15.88 -14.49
CA ARG A 143 -8.43 16.36 -14.67
C ARG A 143 -8.37 17.85 -15.05
N ARG A 144 -9.39 18.38 -15.72
CA ARG A 144 -9.47 19.81 -16.09
C ARG A 144 -9.73 20.73 -14.89
N LEU A 145 -10.22 20.19 -13.77
CA LEU A 145 -10.57 20.97 -12.57
C LEU A 145 -9.37 21.31 -11.68
N ILE A 146 -8.21 20.69 -11.91
CA ILE A 146 -7.03 20.86 -11.05
C ILE A 146 -5.75 21.05 -11.88
N THR A 147 -4.76 21.71 -11.28
CA THR A 147 -3.44 21.90 -11.92
C THR A 147 -2.67 20.59 -11.99
N ARG A 148 -1.69 20.51 -12.91
CA ARG A 148 -0.78 19.36 -13.02
C ARG A 148 -0.02 19.07 -11.71
N LYS A 149 0.33 20.11 -10.94
CA LYS A 149 1.00 19.98 -9.64
C LYS A 149 0.07 19.33 -8.61
N GLN A 150 -1.16 19.84 -8.46
CA GLN A 150 -2.18 19.27 -7.58
C GLN A 150 -2.51 17.82 -7.97
N TRP A 151 -2.67 17.54 -9.27
CA TRP A 151 -2.93 16.18 -9.75
C TRP A 151 -1.81 15.21 -9.37
N ARG A 152 -0.54 15.62 -9.56
CA ARG A 152 0.62 14.81 -9.18
C ARG A 152 0.69 14.61 -7.67
N LEU A 153 0.41 15.64 -6.88
CA LEU A 153 0.39 15.55 -5.42
C LEU A 153 -0.72 14.60 -4.95
N LEU A 154 -1.95 14.80 -5.42
CA LEU A 154 -3.11 13.95 -5.11
C LEU A 154 -2.83 12.48 -5.44
N HIS A 155 -2.37 12.18 -6.66
CA HIS A 155 -2.14 10.80 -7.08
C HIS A 155 -0.91 10.17 -6.42
N LYS A 156 0.09 10.96 -6.01
CA LYS A 156 1.25 10.46 -5.27
C LYS A 156 0.89 10.25 -3.80
N ALA A 157 0.46 11.29 -3.09
CA ALA A 157 0.10 11.18 -1.68
C ALA A 157 -1.03 10.17 -1.49
N GLY A 158 -2.06 10.23 -2.33
CA GLY A 158 -3.22 9.36 -2.22
C GLY A 158 -2.92 7.88 -2.42
N ILE A 159 -2.05 7.51 -3.37
CA ILE A 159 -1.70 6.09 -3.53
C ILE A 159 -0.83 5.56 -2.39
N TYR A 160 0.02 6.41 -1.77
CA TYR A 160 0.76 6.05 -0.57
C TYR A 160 -0.17 5.93 0.64
N TYR A 161 -1.12 6.84 0.79
CA TYR A 161 -2.13 6.80 1.85
C TYR A 161 -2.98 5.52 1.77
N LEU A 162 -3.54 5.24 0.60
CA LEU A 162 -4.37 4.04 0.37
C LEU A 162 -3.56 2.76 0.57
N TRP A 163 -2.31 2.71 0.10
CA TRP A 163 -1.42 1.56 0.36
C TRP A 163 -1.12 1.42 1.85
N ALA A 164 -0.82 2.51 2.55
CA ALA A 164 -0.50 2.49 3.98
C ALA A 164 -1.67 1.95 4.80
N TYR A 165 -2.89 2.42 4.50
CA TYR A 165 -4.13 1.90 5.07
C TYR A 165 -4.30 0.41 4.79
N ALA A 166 -4.21 0.00 3.52
CA ALA A 166 -4.42 -1.40 3.15
C ALA A 166 -3.37 -2.33 3.79
N PHE A 167 -2.15 -1.84 3.98
CA PHE A 167 -1.05 -2.56 4.62
C PHE A 167 -1.22 -2.65 6.15
N SER A 168 -1.58 -1.55 6.82
CA SER A 168 -1.74 -1.52 8.28
C SER A 168 -2.83 -2.46 8.76
N VAL A 169 -3.96 -2.54 8.06
CA VAL A 169 -5.04 -3.48 8.38
C VAL A 169 -4.50 -4.90 8.52
N TYR A 170 -3.71 -5.37 7.57
CA TYR A 170 -3.17 -6.73 7.62
C TYR A 170 -2.02 -6.93 8.61
N TRP A 171 -1.31 -5.86 8.95
CA TRP A 171 -0.36 -5.91 10.05
C TRP A 171 -1.08 -6.20 11.37
N TRP A 172 -2.22 -5.53 11.63
CA TRP A 172 -3.05 -5.78 12.82
C TRP A 172 -3.64 -7.20 12.81
N GLU A 173 -4.13 -7.70 11.67
CA GLU A 173 -4.62 -9.08 11.53
C GLU A 173 -3.57 -10.12 11.95
N ILE A 174 -2.31 -9.93 11.58
CA ILE A 174 -1.26 -10.93 11.83
C ILE A 174 -0.63 -10.81 13.22
N PHE A 175 -0.46 -9.59 13.74
CA PHE A 175 0.36 -9.36 14.94
C PHE A 175 -0.43 -8.97 16.18
N TYR A 176 -1.73 -8.70 16.05
CA TYR A 176 -2.56 -8.25 17.17
C TYR A 176 -3.83 -9.10 17.33
N TYR A 177 -4.54 -9.37 16.24
CA TYR A 177 -5.71 -10.23 16.27
C TYR A 177 -5.32 -11.71 16.36
N ARG A 178 -6.20 -12.54 16.93
CA ARG A 178 -5.87 -13.91 17.36
C ARG A 178 -5.96 -14.97 16.27
N ASP A 179 -6.71 -14.72 15.21
CA ASP A 179 -7.08 -15.75 14.22
C ASP A 179 -6.79 -15.31 12.77
N PRO A 180 -5.53 -14.96 12.41
CA PRO A 180 -5.19 -14.62 11.03
C PRO A 180 -5.39 -15.81 10.10
N VAL A 181 -6.03 -15.57 8.96
CA VAL A 181 -6.13 -16.57 7.90
C VAL A 181 -4.98 -16.43 6.90
N PHE A 182 -4.73 -17.46 6.10
CA PHE A 182 -3.66 -17.45 5.08
C PHE A 182 -3.67 -16.20 4.19
N LEU A 183 -4.86 -15.71 3.82
CA LEU A 183 -5.00 -14.51 3.00
C LEU A 183 -4.40 -13.27 3.68
N ASP A 184 -4.52 -13.15 4.99
CA ASP A 184 -4.01 -11.98 5.72
C ASP A 184 -2.48 -11.92 5.62
N TYR A 185 -1.81 -13.07 5.81
CA TYR A 185 -0.38 -13.22 5.53
C TYR A 185 -0.02 -12.87 4.08
N ALA A 186 -0.75 -13.44 3.11
CA ALA A 186 -0.47 -13.22 1.69
C ALA A 186 -0.54 -11.72 1.34
N PHE A 187 -1.54 -11.01 1.86
CA PHE A 187 -1.69 -9.58 1.58
C PHE A 187 -0.74 -8.70 2.36
N TYR A 188 -0.44 -9.02 3.61
CA TYR A 188 0.61 -8.33 4.38
C TYR A 188 1.94 -8.36 3.64
N TRP A 189 2.39 -9.56 3.25
CA TRP A 189 3.64 -9.73 2.52
C TRP A 189 3.59 -9.06 1.15
N ALA A 190 2.48 -9.18 0.41
CA ALA A 190 2.33 -8.47 -0.87
C ALA A 190 2.43 -6.94 -0.70
N GLY A 191 1.83 -6.38 0.35
CA GLY A 191 1.92 -4.97 0.69
C GLY A 191 3.35 -4.54 1.04
N LEU A 192 4.03 -5.33 1.88
CA LEU A 192 5.43 -5.11 2.26
C LEU A 192 6.36 -5.18 1.04
N TRP A 193 6.20 -6.19 0.18
CA TRP A 193 6.94 -6.33 -1.07
C TRP A 193 6.72 -5.15 -2.02
N ALA A 194 5.47 -4.71 -2.19
CA ALA A 194 5.14 -3.59 -3.06
C ALA A 194 5.84 -2.30 -2.61
N TRP A 195 5.92 -2.06 -1.30
CA TRP A 195 6.67 -0.94 -0.73
C TRP A 195 8.19 -1.15 -0.78
N GLY A 196 8.68 -2.35 -0.49
CA GLY A 196 10.09 -2.70 -0.58
C GLY A 196 10.68 -2.45 -1.97
N LEU A 197 9.92 -2.77 -3.03
CA LEU A 197 10.30 -2.41 -4.41
C LEU A 197 10.43 -0.90 -4.60
N ARG A 198 9.57 -0.08 -3.97
CA ARG A 198 9.68 1.38 -4.02
C ARG A 198 10.90 1.89 -3.26
N ALA A 199 11.18 1.35 -2.08
CA ALA A 199 12.37 1.67 -1.32
C ALA A 199 13.64 1.33 -2.11
N ALA A 200 13.71 0.13 -2.70
CA ALA A 200 14.83 -0.28 -3.54
C ALA A 200 14.99 0.57 -4.81
N ALA A 201 13.89 0.92 -5.49
CA ALA A 201 13.93 1.81 -6.66
C ALA A 201 14.42 3.21 -6.29
N TRP A 202 14.01 3.73 -5.12
CA TRP A 202 14.49 5.00 -4.59
C TRP A 202 15.98 4.95 -4.23
N THR A 203 16.45 3.90 -3.57
CA THR A 203 17.87 3.67 -3.31
C THR A 203 18.69 3.62 -4.60
N LYS A 204 18.24 2.88 -5.63
CA LYS A 204 18.90 2.83 -6.95
C LYS A 204 18.98 4.22 -7.60
N ALA A 205 17.87 4.96 -7.61
CA ALA A 205 17.84 6.31 -8.17
C ALA A 205 18.82 7.26 -7.45
N ARG A 206 18.95 7.11 -6.14
CA ARG A 206 19.84 7.92 -5.31
C ARG A 206 21.32 7.62 -5.54
N ARG A 207 21.69 6.34 -5.65
CA ARG A 207 23.05 5.93 -6.04
C ARG A 207 23.44 6.51 -7.40
N ASN A 208 22.51 6.49 -8.36
CA ASN A 208 22.73 7.07 -9.68
C ASN A 208 22.90 8.60 -9.68
N SER A 209 22.29 9.32 -8.72
CA SER A 209 22.50 10.77 -8.57
C SER A 209 23.83 11.10 -7.90
N ILE A 210 24.25 10.32 -6.89
CA ILE A 210 25.50 10.55 -6.15
C ILE A 210 26.72 10.12 -6.97
N GLY A 211 26.62 9.04 -7.75
CA GLY A 211 27.67 8.62 -8.68
C GLY A 211 28.02 9.66 -9.76
N LYS A 212 27.21 10.71 -9.93
CA LYS A 212 27.47 11.86 -10.79
C LYS A 212 28.12 13.05 -10.06
N SER A 213 28.10 13.06 -8.73
CA SER A 213 28.75 14.05 -7.85
C SER A 213 29.85 13.35 -7.05
N SER A 214 30.99 13.06 -7.68
CA SER A 214 32.13 12.46 -6.99
C SER A 214 32.80 13.45 -6.03
N ALA A 215 32.96 13.10 -4.75
CA ALA A 215 34.22 13.18 -3.99
C ALA A 215 34.04 12.79 -2.50
N GLY A 216 34.50 11.57 -2.20
CA GLY A 216 35.09 11.09 -0.94
C GLY A 216 34.97 11.91 0.35
N ALA A 217 34.04 11.49 1.21
CA ALA A 217 34.22 11.56 2.66
C ALA A 217 34.31 10.13 3.24
N PRO A 218 35.17 9.86 4.24
CA PRO A 218 35.38 8.52 4.82
C PRO A 218 34.08 7.89 5.36
N LEU A 219 33.09 8.71 5.73
CA LEU A 219 31.75 8.30 6.16
C LEU A 219 31.02 7.43 5.12
N HIS A 220 31.32 7.57 3.83
CA HIS A 220 30.63 6.85 2.75
C HIS A 220 31.06 5.37 2.63
N ARG A 221 32.21 4.98 3.18
CA ARG A 221 32.73 3.60 3.09
C ARG A 221 31.98 2.63 4.00
N PHE A 222 31.58 3.08 5.19
CA PHE A 222 30.86 2.26 6.16
C PHE A 222 29.33 2.38 6.02
N ALA A 223 28.84 3.38 5.30
CA ALA A 223 27.41 3.60 5.08
C ALA A 223 26.70 2.42 4.40
N GLY A 224 27.38 1.71 3.49
CA GLY A 224 26.81 0.54 2.79
C GLY A 224 26.53 -0.63 3.73
N PRO A 225 27.55 -1.21 4.40
CA PRO A 225 27.37 -2.29 5.35
C PRO A 225 26.44 -1.93 6.52
N LEU A 226 26.58 -0.71 7.08
CA LEU A 226 25.69 -0.22 8.13
C LEU A 226 24.24 -0.14 7.62
N GLY A 227 24.03 0.39 6.42
CA GLY A 227 22.72 0.47 5.80
C GLY A 227 22.08 -0.90 5.56
N LEU A 228 22.88 -1.90 5.17
CA LEU A 228 22.42 -3.29 5.05
C LEU A 228 22.02 -3.87 6.41
N ALA A 229 22.85 -3.68 7.45
CA ALA A 229 22.54 -4.12 8.80
C ALA A 229 21.24 -3.49 9.33
N VAL A 230 21.08 -2.17 9.18
CA VAL A 230 19.87 -1.44 9.56
C VAL A 230 18.65 -1.94 8.78
N ALA A 231 18.77 -2.13 7.46
CA ALA A 231 17.68 -2.67 6.66
C ALA A 231 17.30 -4.11 7.09
N SER A 232 18.28 -4.96 7.39
CA SER A 232 18.05 -6.32 7.89
C SER A 232 17.34 -6.34 9.25
N VAL A 233 17.71 -5.43 10.17
CA VAL A 233 16.99 -5.27 11.44
C VAL A 233 15.54 -4.88 11.19
N GLY A 234 15.28 -3.92 10.30
CA GLY A 234 13.92 -3.52 9.93
C GLY A 234 13.12 -4.64 9.26
N ILE A 235 13.73 -5.46 8.40
CA ILE A 235 13.09 -6.64 7.80
C ILE A 235 12.77 -7.68 8.88
N GLY A 236 13.69 -7.91 9.82
CA GLY A 236 13.46 -8.78 10.97
C GLY A 236 12.27 -8.29 11.80
N ALA A 237 12.23 -7.01 12.15
CA ALA A 237 11.12 -6.41 12.88
C ALA A 237 9.79 -6.53 12.10
N ALA A 238 9.78 -6.32 10.78
CA ALA A 238 8.57 -6.52 9.97
C ALA A 238 8.10 -7.97 9.97
N SER A 239 9.03 -8.93 9.99
CA SER A 239 8.73 -10.37 9.95
C SER A 239 8.23 -10.90 11.30
N PHE A 240 8.75 -10.35 12.41
CA PHE A 240 8.52 -10.83 13.77
C PHE A 240 7.84 -9.77 14.64
N GLY A 241 6.74 -9.20 14.14
CA GLY A 241 5.92 -8.21 14.85
C GLY A 241 5.61 -8.63 16.30
N SER A 242 5.17 -9.87 16.48
CA SER A 242 4.81 -10.45 17.78
C SER A 242 5.92 -10.38 18.84
N ALA A 243 7.20 -10.29 18.43
CA ALA A 243 8.32 -10.20 19.37
C ALA A 243 8.51 -8.79 19.96
N TRP A 244 7.94 -7.74 19.37
CA TRP A 244 8.19 -6.36 19.78
C TRP A 244 6.93 -5.50 19.91
N VAL A 245 5.76 -5.92 19.39
CA VAL A 245 4.50 -5.15 19.52
C VAL A 245 4.16 -4.87 20.98
N GLN A 246 4.12 -5.90 21.83
CA GLN A 246 3.76 -5.71 23.23
C GLN A 246 4.78 -4.78 23.96
N PRO A 247 6.10 -5.01 23.86
CA PRO A 247 7.09 -4.06 24.38
C PRO A 247 6.95 -2.64 23.83
N SER A 248 6.62 -2.46 22.54
CA SER A 248 6.42 -1.12 21.98
C SER A 248 5.18 -0.45 22.57
N GLN A 249 4.11 -1.21 22.80
CA GLN A 249 2.88 -0.69 23.38
C GLN A 249 3.10 -0.20 24.82
N GLU A 250 3.87 -0.94 25.61
CA GLU A 250 4.24 -0.55 26.99
C GLU A 250 5.05 0.75 27.04
N ILE A 251 5.84 1.03 26.00
CA ILE A 251 6.71 2.23 25.91
C ILE A 251 5.98 3.43 25.29
N LEU A 252 4.98 3.20 24.44
CA LEU A 252 4.42 4.25 23.58
C LEU A 252 3.01 4.71 23.99
N TYR A 253 2.29 3.94 24.80
CA TYR A 253 0.91 4.23 25.21
C TYR A 253 0.82 4.57 26.71
N GLY A 254 -0.32 5.17 27.09
CA GLY A 254 -0.67 5.36 28.51
C GLY A 254 -0.14 6.65 29.13
N TYR A 255 0.41 7.56 28.32
CA TYR A 255 0.87 8.87 28.78
C TYR A 255 -0.24 9.92 28.61
N ALA A 256 -0.28 10.89 29.54
CA ALA A 256 -1.26 11.98 29.48
C ALA A 256 -1.19 12.77 28.15
N LEU A 257 0.03 12.95 27.60
CA LEU A 257 0.26 13.63 26.33
C LEU A 257 -0.22 12.80 25.12
N THR A 258 -0.27 11.47 25.23
CA THR A 258 -0.64 10.57 24.15
C THR A 258 -2.12 10.22 24.14
N ARG A 259 -2.89 10.53 25.20
CA ARG A 259 -4.33 10.20 25.31
C ARG A 259 -5.20 10.69 24.14
N ILE A 260 -4.98 11.92 23.68
CA ILE A 260 -5.73 12.48 22.53
C ILE A 260 -5.27 11.83 21.21
N PRO A 261 -3.97 11.78 20.90
CA PRO A 261 -3.46 11.04 19.76
C PRO A 261 -3.89 9.58 19.71
N GLU A 262 -3.86 8.89 20.85
CA GLU A 262 -4.41 7.56 21.00
C GLU A 262 -5.88 7.60 20.57
N ALA A 263 -6.75 8.34 21.26
CA ALA A 263 -8.18 8.35 20.96
C ALA A 263 -8.54 8.65 19.49
N LEU A 264 -7.81 9.57 18.84
CA LEU A 264 -8.16 10.11 17.53
C LEU A 264 -7.38 9.53 16.36
N PHE A 265 -6.08 9.23 16.53
CA PHE A 265 -5.26 8.74 15.44
C PHE A 265 -5.37 7.23 15.35
N PRO A 266 -5.92 6.75 14.24
CA PRO A 266 -6.29 5.34 14.16
C PRO A 266 -5.11 4.36 14.22
N TYR A 267 -3.92 4.82 13.85
CA TYR A 267 -2.69 4.04 13.90
C TYR A 267 -1.74 4.43 15.02
N TRP A 268 -2.03 5.43 15.86
CA TRP A 268 -1.06 5.93 16.86
C TRP A 268 -0.45 4.80 17.67
N PRO A 269 0.89 4.71 17.82
CA PRO A 269 1.98 5.61 17.38
C PRO A 269 2.60 5.24 16.00
N PHE A 270 1.80 4.68 15.10
CA PHE A 270 2.14 4.18 13.77
C PHE A 270 2.96 2.87 13.80
N GLU A 271 2.63 1.96 14.72
CA GLU A 271 3.33 0.67 14.92
C GLU A 271 3.56 -0.13 13.61
N PRO A 272 2.56 -0.30 12.72
CA PRO A 272 2.75 -1.03 11.47
C PRO A 272 3.89 -0.48 10.60
N PHE A 273 4.22 0.80 10.76
CA PHE A 273 5.15 1.53 9.92
C PHE A 273 6.55 1.66 10.55
N LEU A 274 6.73 1.36 11.84
CA LEU A 274 8.04 1.45 12.52
C LEU A 274 9.12 0.62 11.80
N PRO A 275 8.89 -0.66 11.44
CA PRO A 275 9.88 -1.44 10.69
C PRO A 275 10.22 -0.81 9.33
N LEU A 276 9.24 -0.19 8.68
CA LEU A 276 9.43 0.44 7.37
C LEU A 276 10.29 1.71 7.47
N LEU A 277 10.18 2.46 8.56
CA LEU A 277 11.08 3.59 8.83
C LEU A 277 12.52 3.10 8.98
N VAL A 278 12.74 2.02 9.73
CA VAL A 278 14.07 1.40 9.90
C VAL A 278 14.62 0.92 8.55
N ILE A 279 13.82 0.21 7.75
CA ILE A 279 14.22 -0.19 6.38
C ILE A 279 14.53 1.05 5.53
N GLY A 280 13.71 2.10 5.63
CA GLY A 280 13.91 3.36 4.91
C GLY A 280 15.24 4.03 5.23
N VAL A 281 15.64 4.05 6.50
CA VAL A 281 16.96 4.55 6.94
C VAL A 281 18.08 3.67 6.38
N GLY A 282 17.94 2.34 6.43
CA GLY A 282 18.90 1.43 5.80
C GLY A 282 19.05 1.70 4.30
N CYS A 283 17.93 1.85 3.59
CA CYS A 283 17.88 2.22 2.17
C CYS A 283 18.51 3.58 1.87
N LEU A 284 18.36 4.57 2.76
CA LEU A 284 18.97 5.89 2.68
C LEU A 284 20.50 5.79 2.76
N LEU A 285 21.01 5.02 3.73
CA LEU A 285 22.43 4.77 3.96
C LEU A 285 23.08 4.02 2.79
N ILE A 286 22.44 2.95 2.31
CA ILE A 286 22.88 2.23 1.10
C ILE A 286 22.88 3.16 -0.11
N GLY A 287 21.86 4.02 -0.22
CA GLY A 287 21.73 4.99 -1.30
C GLY A 287 22.87 6.01 -1.33
N ASN A 288 23.44 6.30 -0.16
CA ASN A 288 24.55 7.22 0.03
C ASN A 288 25.93 6.53 -0.02
N ALA A 289 26.02 5.20 -0.02
CA ALA A 289 27.31 4.51 0.03
C ALA A 289 28.13 4.71 -1.26
N ASP A 290 29.45 4.85 -1.11
CA ASP A 290 30.38 4.96 -2.23
C ASP A 290 30.43 3.63 -3.02
N ASP A 291 30.35 3.71 -4.34
CA ASP A 291 30.38 2.52 -5.20
C ASP A 291 31.83 2.05 -5.43
N TRP A 292 32.35 1.20 -4.53
CA TRP A 292 33.72 0.67 -4.59
C TRP A 292 34.08 0.07 -5.96
N LYS A 293 33.12 -0.61 -6.63
CA LYS A 293 33.34 -1.28 -7.93
C LYS A 293 33.67 -0.32 -9.08
N ASN A 294 33.22 0.94 -9.04
CA ASN A 294 33.52 1.89 -10.12
C ASN A 294 34.92 2.49 -10.00
N ARG A 295 35.54 2.48 -8.80
CA ARG A 295 36.90 2.98 -8.61
C ARG A 295 37.97 2.03 -9.19
N THR A 296 37.77 0.72 -9.07
CA THR A 296 38.75 -0.28 -9.57
C THR A 296 38.87 -0.32 -11.09
N ASN A 297 37.85 0.15 -11.82
CA ASN A 297 37.90 0.28 -13.28
C ASN A 297 38.48 1.64 -13.72
N ALA A 298 38.29 2.70 -12.93
CA ALA A 298 38.85 4.02 -13.22
C ALA A 298 40.35 4.14 -12.89
N SER A 299 40.88 3.31 -11.99
CA SER A 299 42.32 3.26 -11.66
C SER A 299 43.13 2.29 -12.54
N ARG A 300 42.53 1.75 -13.61
CA ARG A 300 43.15 0.82 -14.57
C ARG A 300 43.24 1.39 -16.00
N VAL A 301 42.92 2.67 -16.18
CA VAL A 301 43.11 3.46 -17.40
C VAL A 301 44.12 4.55 -17.09
#